data_AF-A0A926D211-F1
#
_entry.id   AF-A0A926D211-F1
#
_cell.length_a   1.000
_cell.length_b   1.000
_cell.length_c   1.000
_cell.angle_alpha   90.00
_cell.angle_beta   90.00
_cell.angle_gamma   90.00
#
_symmetry.space_group_name_H-M   'P 1'
#
loop_
_entity.id
_entity.type
_entity.pdbx_description
1 polymer ?
#
loop_
_entity_poly.entity_id
_entity_poly.type
_entity_poly.pdbx_seq_one_letter_code
_entity_poly.pdbx_strand_id
1 'polypeptide(L)'
;MSVKNRLAFLGALVMMLSLAKTGFAAPKYQKAEVLGLQRQKEIFEAIEIQPLEAYAPEYPIVGFDIRQDGYLLLGVQGSGNTGQNEIYIFNPQGQYEYGFAFQCTGLYFVRWNGENAQLYFVRGDTLVELDREGNRVDVQNLSFAQWNAIEPQLRRSRIKKNGYTYVIEKANGVAGCLADYYARIVRLGPEGTREVIYDVGQAFETRANTMFVIAMCGIGGGIACAVSSAIDKRRRYRVYAD
;
A
#
# COMPACT_ATOMS: atom_id res chain seq x y z
N MET A 1 38.39 3.79 15.23
CA MET A 1 37.40 3.80 14.13
C MET A 1 37.46 5.17 13.46
N SER A 2 37.73 5.24 12.15
CA SER A 2 37.90 6.53 11.43
C SER A 2 36.59 7.32 11.43
N VAL A 3 36.67 8.66 11.54
CA VAL A 3 35.52 9.58 11.47
C VAL A 3 34.67 9.32 10.21
N LYS A 4 35.31 8.95 9.09
CA LYS A 4 34.62 8.58 7.84
C LYS A 4 33.70 7.35 7.96
N ASN A 5 34.08 6.34 8.75
CA ASN A 5 33.29 5.12 8.94
C ASN A 5 32.09 5.35 9.85
N ARG A 6 32.19 6.31 10.78
CA ARG A 6 31.04 6.73 11.61
C ARG A 6 30.05 7.55 10.78
N LEU A 7 30.53 8.44 9.90
CA LEU A 7 29.65 9.20 9.00
C LEU A 7 28.88 8.32 8.01
N ALA A 8 29.51 7.28 7.44
CA ALA A 8 28.83 6.39 6.50
C ALA A 8 27.70 5.58 7.18
N PHE A 9 27.95 5.08 8.41
CA PHE A 9 26.95 4.33 9.17
C PHE A 9 25.81 5.24 9.70
N LEU A 10 26.14 6.46 10.14
CA LEU A 10 25.14 7.46 10.54
C LEU A 10 24.30 7.92 9.34
N GLY A 11 24.92 8.08 8.16
CA GLY A 11 24.23 8.47 6.92
C GLY A 11 23.21 7.43 6.46
N ALA A 12 23.54 6.14 6.55
CA ALA A 12 22.59 5.06 6.26
C ALA A 12 21.42 5.00 7.28
N LEU A 13 21.70 5.25 8.57
CA LEU A 13 20.68 5.29 9.63
C LEU A 13 19.74 6.51 9.47
N VAL A 14 20.30 7.68 9.11
CA VAL A 14 19.52 8.91 8.89
C VAL A 14 18.66 8.82 7.63
N MET A 15 19.12 8.18 6.54
CA MET A 15 18.27 7.92 5.37
C MET A 15 17.12 6.95 5.68
N MET A 16 17.30 5.99 6.59
CA MET A 16 16.21 5.13 7.05
C MET A 16 15.23 5.85 7.99
N LEU A 17 15.69 6.88 8.73
CA LEU A 17 14.87 7.70 9.63
C LEU A 17 14.22 8.91 8.95
N SER A 18 14.66 9.30 7.75
CA SER A 18 14.12 10.47 7.03
C SER A 18 12.79 10.22 6.31
N LEU A 19 12.17 9.04 6.49
CA LEU A 19 10.75 8.81 6.20
C LEU A 19 9.83 9.42 7.27
N ALA A 20 10.28 10.52 7.90
CA ALA A 20 9.46 11.29 8.83
C ALA A 20 8.28 11.87 8.06
N LYS A 21 7.10 11.29 8.29
CA LYS A 21 5.82 11.78 7.78
C LYS A 21 5.69 13.26 8.15
N THR A 22 5.69 14.13 7.15
CA THR A 22 5.41 15.55 7.35
C THR A 22 3.98 15.69 7.87
N GLY A 23 3.86 16.13 9.12
CA GLY A 23 2.58 16.45 9.74
C GLY A 23 2.12 17.84 9.32
N PHE A 24 0.89 17.95 8.85
CA PHE A 24 0.23 19.23 8.59
C PHE A 24 -0.85 19.45 9.64
N ALA A 25 -1.06 20.70 10.06
CA ALA A 25 -2.18 21.06 10.91
C ALA A 25 -3.49 20.84 10.12
N ALA A 26 -4.39 20.01 10.65
CA ALA A 26 -5.70 19.82 10.04
C ALA A 26 -6.53 21.10 10.17
N PRO A 27 -7.13 21.63 9.08
CA PRO A 27 -8.14 22.68 9.22
C PRO A 27 -9.32 22.17 10.07
N LYS A 28 -10.01 23.10 10.74
CA LYS A 28 -11.22 22.76 11.53
C LYS A 28 -12.19 21.96 10.66
N TYR A 29 -12.60 20.79 11.16
CA TYR A 29 -13.55 19.89 10.52
C TYR A 29 -14.76 20.67 10.00
N GLN A 30 -14.98 20.65 8.68
CA GLN A 30 -16.18 21.19 8.07
C GLN A 30 -17.35 20.24 8.38
N LYS A 31 -18.54 20.80 8.64
CA LYS A 31 -19.77 20.00 8.67
C LYS A 31 -19.93 19.33 7.31
N ALA A 32 -20.46 18.11 7.28
CA ALA A 32 -20.90 17.50 6.03
C ALA A 32 -21.87 18.47 5.34
N GLU A 33 -21.44 19.01 4.21
CA GLU A 33 -22.24 19.88 3.37
C GLU A 33 -22.73 19.04 2.20
N VAL A 34 -24.02 19.17 1.87
CA VAL A 34 -24.55 18.56 0.65
C VAL A 34 -23.85 19.24 -0.52
N LEU A 35 -22.96 18.52 -1.19
CA LEU A 35 -22.22 19.05 -2.33
C LEU A 35 -23.19 19.33 -3.48
N GLY A 36 -23.18 20.56 -3.98
CA GLY A 36 -23.87 20.89 -5.21
C GLY A 36 -23.32 20.08 -6.39
N LEU A 37 -24.17 19.79 -7.38
CA LEU A 37 -23.85 18.92 -8.54
C LEU A 37 -22.56 19.33 -9.28
N GLN A 38 -22.32 20.64 -9.39
CA GLN A 38 -21.12 21.19 -10.03
C GLN A 38 -19.87 20.83 -9.23
N ARG A 39 -19.91 20.96 -7.90
CA ARG A 39 -18.77 20.62 -7.04
C ARG A 39 -18.49 19.11 -7.04
N GLN A 40 -19.54 18.29 -7.04
CA GLN A 40 -19.40 16.85 -7.20
C GLN A 40 -18.72 16.50 -8.52
N LYS A 41 -19.03 17.22 -9.61
CA LYS A 41 -18.45 17.00 -10.93
C LYS A 41 -16.97 17.35 -10.96
N GLU A 42 -16.59 18.51 -10.40
CA GLU A 42 -15.19 18.94 -10.29
C GLU A 42 -14.33 17.93 -9.52
N ILE A 43 -14.83 17.45 -8.37
CA ILE A 43 -14.11 16.45 -7.57
C ILE A 43 -13.95 15.15 -8.35
N PHE A 44 -15.01 14.69 -9.00
CA PHE A 44 -14.99 13.46 -9.78
C PHE A 44 -14.02 13.53 -10.95
N GLU A 45 -14.03 14.62 -11.70
CA GLU A 45 -13.12 14.83 -12.84
C GLU A 45 -11.65 14.88 -12.40
N ALA A 46 -11.35 15.47 -11.24
CA ALA A 46 -9.99 15.53 -10.69
C ALA A 46 -9.45 14.16 -10.23
N ILE A 47 -10.32 13.17 -9.98
CA ILE A 47 -9.92 11.80 -9.63
C ILE A 47 -9.56 11.00 -10.89
N GLU A 48 -9.98 11.44 -12.09
CA GLU A 48 -9.59 10.83 -13.37
C GLU A 48 -9.84 9.30 -13.40
N ILE A 49 -11.06 8.86 -13.07
CA ILE A 49 -11.45 7.45 -13.18
C ILE A 49 -11.30 6.98 -14.64
N GLN A 50 -10.55 5.91 -14.84
CA GLN A 50 -10.34 5.28 -16.15
C GLN A 50 -10.51 3.76 -16.05
N PRO A 51 -11.28 3.11 -16.93
CA PRO A 51 -11.36 1.65 -16.95
C PRO A 51 -10.00 1.03 -17.28
N LEU A 52 -9.70 -0.11 -16.67
CA LEU A 52 -8.48 -0.87 -16.97
C LEU A 52 -8.66 -1.67 -18.26
N GLU A 53 -7.71 -1.56 -19.18
CA GLU A 53 -7.71 -2.33 -20.43
C GLU A 53 -7.29 -3.79 -20.22
N ALA A 54 -6.47 -4.05 -19.21
CA ALA A 54 -5.95 -5.37 -18.89
C ALA A 54 -5.74 -5.56 -17.38
N TYR A 55 -5.86 -6.81 -16.94
CA TYR A 55 -5.51 -7.20 -15.58
C TYR A 55 -4.00 -7.41 -15.44
N ALA A 56 -3.36 -6.61 -14.60
CA ALA A 56 -1.93 -6.67 -14.30
C ALA A 56 -1.69 -6.52 -12.78
N PRO A 57 -1.59 -7.61 -12.02
CA PRO A 57 -1.37 -7.53 -10.57
C PRO A 57 0.06 -7.10 -10.25
N GLU A 58 0.24 -5.85 -9.84
CA GLU A 58 1.57 -5.30 -9.53
C GLU A 58 1.69 -4.64 -8.15
N TYR A 59 0.57 -4.36 -7.50
CA TYR A 59 0.49 -3.37 -6.45
C TYR A 59 0.03 -3.93 -5.09
N PRO A 60 0.55 -3.38 -3.97
CA PRO A 60 0.13 -3.78 -2.64
C PRO A 60 -1.34 -3.44 -2.39
N ILE A 61 -1.99 -4.26 -1.58
CA ILE A 61 -3.40 -4.13 -1.22
C ILE A 61 -3.56 -3.04 -0.15
N VAL A 62 -4.51 -2.11 -0.37
CA VAL A 62 -4.91 -1.10 0.62
C VAL A 62 -6.15 -1.50 1.42
N GLY A 63 -7.05 -2.27 0.81
CA GLY A 63 -8.32 -2.63 1.41
C GLY A 63 -9.15 -3.48 0.46
N PHE A 64 -10.20 -4.09 0.99
CA PHE A 64 -11.11 -4.91 0.21
C PHE A 64 -12.48 -4.98 0.88
N ASP A 65 -13.49 -5.35 0.10
CA ASP A 65 -14.81 -5.68 0.61
C ASP A 65 -15.48 -6.79 -0.22
N ILE A 66 -16.45 -7.48 0.38
CA ILE A 66 -17.17 -8.59 -0.26
C ILE A 66 -18.67 -8.27 -0.30
N ARG A 67 -19.23 -8.21 -1.51
CA ARG A 67 -20.66 -7.99 -1.74
C ARG A 67 -21.48 -9.21 -1.32
N GLN A 68 -22.78 -9.03 -1.13
CA GLN A 68 -23.68 -10.10 -0.66
C GLN A 68 -23.73 -11.31 -1.59
N ASP A 69 -23.55 -11.12 -2.89
CA ASP A 69 -23.50 -12.17 -3.92
C ASP A 69 -22.11 -12.81 -4.08
N GLY A 70 -21.10 -12.37 -3.32
CA GLY A 70 -19.75 -12.94 -3.30
C GLY A 70 -18.74 -12.22 -4.19
N TYR A 71 -19.12 -11.13 -4.86
CA TYR A 71 -18.16 -10.29 -5.59
C TYR A 71 -17.13 -9.66 -4.64
N LEU A 72 -15.86 -9.71 -5.01
CA LEU A 72 -14.77 -9.08 -4.30
C LEU A 72 -14.43 -7.74 -4.96
N LEU A 73 -14.39 -6.67 -4.17
CA LEU A 73 -13.79 -5.39 -4.54
C LEU A 73 -12.45 -5.29 -3.84
N LEU A 74 -11.38 -5.11 -4.61
CA LEU A 74 -10.00 -5.03 -4.12
C LEU A 74 -9.40 -3.70 -4.50
N GLY A 75 -8.93 -2.92 -3.53
CA GLY A 75 -8.15 -1.71 -3.77
C GLY A 75 -6.65 -1.98 -3.64
N VAL A 76 -5.86 -1.48 -4.59
CA VAL A 76 -4.41 -1.57 -4.60
C VAL A 76 -3.72 -0.21 -4.83
N GLN A 77 -2.63 0.03 -4.11
CA GLN A 77 -1.89 1.29 -4.18
C GLN A 77 -0.79 1.22 -5.22
N GLY A 78 -0.91 2.02 -6.28
CA GLY A 78 0.11 2.13 -7.31
C GLY A 78 1.39 2.83 -6.85
N SER A 79 2.32 3.02 -7.79
CA SER A 79 3.62 3.63 -7.49
C SER A 79 3.48 5.12 -7.11
N GLY A 80 4.03 5.47 -5.95
CA GLY A 80 3.86 6.74 -5.23
C GLY A 80 4.32 8.03 -5.95
N ASN A 81 4.81 7.95 -7.18
CA ASN A 81 5.13 9.12 -7.99
C ASN A 81 4.08 9.43 -9.06
N THR A 82 3.17 8.49 -9.37
CA THR A 82 2.17 8.65 -10.43
C THR A 82 0.78 8.97 -9.91
N GLY A 83 0.50 8.71 -8.62
CA GLY A 83 -0.84 8.87 -8.03
C GLY A 83 -1.88 7.89 -8.55
N GLN A 84 -1.51 7.00 -9.49
CA GLN A 84 -2.40 6.08 -10.16
C GLN A 84 -2.63 4.85 -9.28
N ASN A 85 -3.75 4.82 -8.58
CA ASN A 85 -4.22 3.70 -7.78
C ASN A 85 -5.23 2.89 -8.59
N GLU A 86 -5.46 1.65 -8.18
CA GLU A 86 -6.37 0.78 -8.91
C GLU A 86 -7.38 0.10 -7.99
N ILE A 87 -8.55 -0.19 -8.54
CA ILE A 87 -9.48 -1.16 -7.98
C ILE A 87 -9.72 -2.28 -8.98
N TYR A 88 -9.81 -3.50 -8.47
CA TYR A 88 -10.19 -4.69 -9.23
C TYR A 88 -11.46 -5.30 -8.64
N ILE A 89 -12.33 -5.73 -9.53
CA ILE A 89 -13.55 -6.44 -9.18
C ILE A 89 -13.40 -7.88 -9.67
N PHE A 90 -13.55 -8.83 -8.76
CA PHE A 90 -13.55 -10.26 -9.05
C PHE A 90 -14.94 -10.83 -8.85
N ASN A 91 -15.33 -11.71 -9.75
CA ASN A 91 -16.56 -12.46 -9.64
C ASN A 91 -16.54 -13.43 -8.43
N PRO A 92 -17.67 -14.04 -8.06
CA PRO A 92 -17.74 -14.98 -6.93
C PRO A 92 -16.88 -16.23 -7.12
N GLN A 93 -16.35 -16.51 -8.30
CA GLN A 93 -15.41 -17.59 -8.57
C GLN A 93 -13.96 -17.16 -8.34
N GLY A 94 -13.69 -15.87 -8.08
CA GLY A 94 -12.34 -15.35 -7.87
C GLY A 94 -11.64 -14.94 -9.17
N GLN A 95 -12.38 -14.85 -10.28
CA GLN A 95 -11.83 -14.43 -11.57
C GLN A 95 -12.01 -12.92 -11.74
N TYR A 96 -10.99 -12.26 -12.27
CA TYR A 96 -11.06 -10.84 -12.60
C TYR A 96 -12.17 -10.58 -13.62
N GLU A 97 -12.99 -9.56 -13.39
CA GLU A 97 -14.08 -9.16 -14.28
C GLU A 97 -13.85 -7.78 -14.90
N TYR A 98 -13.54 -6.78 -14.07
CA TYR A 98 -13.22 -5.42 -14.51
C TYR A 98 -12.49 -4.65 -13.41
N GLY A 99 -12.03 -3.44 -13.71
CA GLY A 99 -11.40 -2.56 -12.73
C GLY A 99 -11.17 -1.16 -13.26
N PHE A 100 -10.71 -0.28 -12.40
CA PHE A 100 -10.47 1.13 -12.72
C PHE A 100 -9.14 1.60 -12.14
N ALA A 101 -8.43 2.42 -12.92
CA ALA A 101 -7.35 3.26 -12.44
C ALA A 101 -7.88 4.66 -12.09
N PHE A 102 -7.25 5.32 -11.13
CA PHE A 102 -7.62 6.67 -10.71
C PHE A 102 -6.52 7.37 -9.93
N GLN A 103 -6.62 8.69 -9.86
CA GLN A 103 -5.71 9.56 -9.14
C GLN A 103 -6.10 9.71 -7.67
N CYS A 104 -5.17 9.39 -6.78
CA CYS A 104 -5.27 9.72 -5.37
C CYS A 104 -3.91 9.99 -4.76
N THR A 105 -3.75 11.19 -4.21
CA THR A 105 -2.57 11.56 -3.42
C THR A 105 -2.82 11.21 -1.95
N GLY A 106 -2.67 9.94 -1.56
CA GLY A 106 -2.81 9.53 -0.17
C GLY A 106 -3.30 8.09 -0.02
N LEU A 107 -3.85 7.80 1.16
CA LEU A 107 -4.51 6.53 1.44
C LEU A 107 -5.99 6.64 1.04
N TYR A 108 -6.52 5.55 0.51
CA TYR A 108 -7.94 5.38 0.26
C TYR A 108 -8.36 3.98 0.71
N PHE A 109 -9.66 3.77 0.85
CA PHE A 109 -10.26 2.47 1.10
C PHE A 109 -11.41 2.21 0.15
N VAL A 110 -11.81 0.95 0.06
CA VAL A 110 -12.88 0.50 -0.83
C VAL A 110 -13.97 -0.20 -0.05
N ARG A 111 -15.22 -0.08 -0.52
CA ARG A 111 -16.37 -0.80 0.02
C ARG A 111 -17.45 -0.98 -1.05
N TRP A 112 -18.30 -1.99 -0.90
CA TRP A 112 -19.55 -2.06 -1.67
C TRP A 112 -20.67 -1.24 -1.03
N ASN A 113 -21.47 -0.57 -1.87
CA ASN A 113 -22.80 -0.07 -1.53
C ASN A 113 -23.81 -0.62 -2.55
N GLY A 114 -24.54 -1.67 -2.17
CA GLY A 114 -25.32 -2.43 -3.14
C GLY A 114 -24.41 -2.99 -4.24
N GLU A 115 -24.69 -2.64 -5.49
CA GLU A 115 -23.89 -3.03 -6.66
C GLU A 115 -22.77 -2.05 -7.00
N ASN A 116 -22.71 -0.90 -6.33
CA ASN A 116 -21.78 0.19 -6.64
C ASN A 116 -20.51 0.12 -5.79
N ALA A 117 -19.39 0.48 -6.40
CA ALA A 117 -18.12 0.56 -5.70
C ALA A 117 -17.96 1.94 -5.03
N GLN A 118 -17.59 1.95 -3.76
CA GLN A 118 -17.30 3.17 -3.00
C GLN A 118 -15.80 3.31 -2.75
N LEU A 119 -15.27 4.50 -3.05
CA LEU A 119 -13.90 4.92 -2.80
C LEU A 119 -13.90 5.96 -1.67
N TYR A 120 -13.24 5.64 -0.56
CA TYR A 120 -13.10 6.51 0.61
C TYR A 120 -11.72 7.13 0.63
N PHE A 121 -11.60 8.41 0.27
CA PHE A 121 -10.35 9.14 0.26
C PHE A 121 -10.08 9.78 1.63
N VAL A 122 -9.01 9.31 2.30
CA VAL A 122 -8.65 9.79 3.65
C VAL A 122 -8.28 11.27 3.63
N ARG A 123 -7.55 11.70 2.59
CA ARG A 123 -7.24 13.12 2.40
C ARG A 123 -8.38 13.75 1.62
N GLY A 124 -9.02 14.74 2.22
CA GLY A 124 -10.18 15.44 1.66
C GLY A 124 -11.52 14.95 2.19
N ASP A 125 -11.52 13.95 3.08
CA ASP A 125 -12.73 13.38 3.70
C ASP A 125 -13.81 13.07 2.65
N THR A 126 -13.42 12.57 1.48
CA THR A 126 -14.31 12.44 0.32
C THR A 126 -14.71 10.99 0.09
N LEU A 127 -16.00 10.75 -0.14
CA LEU A 127 -16.52 9.52 -0.69
C LEU A 127 -16.90 9.74 -2.16
N VAL A 128 -16.51 8.79 -3.01
CA VAL A 128 -17.00 8.69 -4.39
C VAL A 128 -17.64 7.32 -4.59
N GLU A 129 -18.80 7.30 -5.22
CA GLU A 129 -19.51 6.08 -5.59
C GLU A 129 -19.57 5.93 -7.11
N LEU A 130 -19.22 4.73 -7.59
CA LEU A 130 -19.11 4.35 -8.99
C LEU A 130 -20.09 3.23 -9.31
N ASP A 131 -20.76 3.34 -10.46
CA ASP A 131 -21.45 2.20 -11.05
C ASP A 131 -20.47 1.21 -11.70
N ARG A 132 -21.01 0.17 -12.34
CA ARG A 132 -20.24 -0.89 -12.98
C ARG A 132 -19.42 -0.38 -14.18
N GLU A 133 -19.88 0.66 -14.85
CA GLU A 133 -19.23 1.27 -16.01
C GLU A 133 -18.22 2.35 -15.60
N GLY A 134 -18.13 2.67 -14.31
CA GLY A 134 -17.24 3.69 -13.76
C GLY A 134 -17.81 5.09 -13.79
N ASN A 135 -19.12 5.24 -14.04
CA ASN A 135 -19.77 6.54 -13.96
C ASN A 135 -20.04 6.92 -12.49
N ARG A 136 -20.04 8.22 -12.25
CA ARG A 136 -20.34 8.82 -10.94
C ARG A 136 -21.80 8.60 -10.55
N VAL A 137 -22.03 7.84 -9.48
CA VAL A 137 -23.33 7.73 -8.81
C VAL A 137 -23.49 8.84 -7.77
N ASP A 138 -22.49 9.03 -6.91
CA ASP A 138 -22.51 10.04 -5.86
C ASP A 138 -21.10 10.52 -5.50
N VAL A 139 -21.00 11.75 -4.99
CA VAL A 139 -19.79 12.31 -4.40
C VAL A 139 -20.19 13.15 -3.19
N GLN A 140 -19.61 12.83 -2.04
CA GLN A 140 -19.92 13.54 -0.80
C GLN A 140 -18.68 13.75 0.06
N ASN A 141 -18.69 14.85 0.83
CA ASN A 141 -17.77 15.02 1.95
C ASN A 141 -18.34 14.33 3.19
N LEU A 142 -17.51 13.55 3.85
CA LEU A 142 -17.81 12.87 5.09
C LEU A 142 -17.49 13.81 6.25
N SER A 143 -18.45 13.96 7.16
CA SER A 143 -18.16 14.54 8.46
C SER A 143 -17.24 13.63 9.27
N PHE A 144 -16.56 14.20 10.26
CA PHE A 144 -15.75 13.45 11.22
C PHE A 144 -16.51 12.28 11.89
N ALA A 145 -17.79 12.49 12.21
CA ALA A 145 -18.62 11.44 12.80
C ALA A 145 -18.86 10.28 11.82
N GLN A 146 -19.13 10.58 10.55
CA GLN A 146 -19.28 9.56 9.51
C GLN A 146 -17.97 8.81 9.27
N TRP A 147 -16.84 9.53 9.19
CA TRP A 147 -15.52 8.94 9.01
C TRP A 147 -15.17 7.96 10.14
N ASN A 148 -15.32 8.39 11.40
CA ASN A 148 -15.02 7.53 12.55
C ASN A 148 -15.93 6.31 12.66
N ALA A 149 -17.17 6.41 12.18
CA ALA A 149 -18.10 5.28 12.18
C ALA A 149 -17.72 4.22 11.13
N ILE A 150 -17.12 4.62 10.01
CA ILE A 150 -16.80 3.72 8.90
C ILE A 150 -15.36 3.20 8.93
N GLU A 151 -14.39 4.00 9.37
CA GLU A 151 -12.96 3.66 9.32
C GLU A 151 -12.61 2.29 9.93
N PRO A 152 -13.13 1.89 11.12
CA PRO A 152 -12.83 0.58 11.68
C PRO A 152 -13.30 -0.60 10.80
N GLN A 153 -14.32 -0.37 9.96
CA GLN A 153 -14.84 -1.38 9.04
C GLN A 153 -13.95 -1.49 7.80
N LEU A 154 -13.40 -0.37 7.33
CA LEU A 154 -12.53 -0.28 6.16
C LEU A 154 -11.13 -0.86 6.40
N ARG A 155 -10.67 -0.90 7.67
CA ARG A 155 -9.35 -1.41 8.07
C ARG A 155 -9.30 -2.92 8.34
N ARG A 156 -10.39 -3.65 8.11
CA ARG A 156 -10.45 -5.08 8.41
C ARG A 156 -9.52 -5.86 7.49
N SER A 157 -8.66 -6.69 8.07
CA SER A 157 -7.84 -7.64 7.32
C SER A 157 -8.57 -8.98 7.05
N ARG A 158 -9.79 -9.14 7.58
CA ARG A 158 -10.58 -10.35 7.48
C ARG A 158 -12.07 -10.05 7.37
N ILE A 159 -12.74 -10.69 6.42
CA ILE A 159 -14.21 -10.63 6.24
C ILE A 159 -14.76 -12.06 6.11
N LYS A 160 -15.85 -12.35 6.82
CA LYS A 160 -16.62 -13.60 6.65
C LYS A 160 -17.88 -13.29 5.85
N LYS A 161 -18.11 -14.01 4.75
CA LYS A 161 -19.26 -13.80 3.86
C LYS A 161 -19.56 -15.10 3.10
N ASN A 162 -20.85 -15.48 3.00
CA ASN A 162 -21.32 -16.63 2.23
C ASN A 162 -20.59 -17.95 2.55
N GLY A 163 -20.27 -18.20 3.83
CA GLY A 163 -19.55 -19.41 4.26
C GLY A 163 -18.04 -19.38 4.01
N TYR A 164 -17.52 -18.36 3.32
CA TYR A 164 -16.10 -18.15 3.09
C TYR A 164 -15.50 -17.14 4.08
N THR A 165 -14.21 -17.27 4.34
CA THR A 165 -13.41 -16.24 5.03
C THR A 165 -12.38 -15.68 4.06
N TYR A 166 -12.43 -14.38 3.82
CA TYR A 166 -11.48 -13.64 3.01
C TYR A 166 -10.46 -12.98 3.93
N VAL A 167 -9.17 -13.10 3.59
CA VAL A 167 -8.05 -12.60 4.41
C VAL A 167 -7.03 -11.94 3.50
N ILE A 168 -6.53 -10.77 3.90
CA ILE A 168 -5.33 -10.18 3.30
C ILE A 168 -4.10 -10.56 4.11
N GLU A 169 -3.04 -10.96 3.42
CA GLU A 169 -1.79 -11.46 4.01
C GLU A 169 -0.61 -10.62 3.53
N LYS A 170 0.40 -10.48 4.38
CA LYS A 170 1.69 -9.88 3.99
C LYS A 170 2.47 -10.84 3.10
N ALA A 171 3.48 -10.32 2.41
CA ALA A 171 4.46 -11.15 1.73
C ALA A 171 5.21 -12.06 2.73
N ASN A 172 5.87 -13.11 2.25
CA ASN A 172 6.65 -14.01 3.11
C ASN A 172 8.06 -13.44 3.38
N GLY A 173 8.78 -14.07 4.31
CA GLY A 173 10.19 -13.79 4.58
C GLY A 173 10.48 -12.40 5.15
N VAL A 174 11.72 -11.92 4.98
CA VAL A 174 12.19 -10.63 5.50
C VAL A 174 11.36 -9.46 4.93
N ALA A 175 10.88 -9.58 3.69
CA ALA A 175 9.98 -8.63 3.07
C ALA A 175 8.68 -8.45 3.86
N GLY A 176 8.05 -9.55 4.29
CA GLY A 176 6.85 -9.53 5.12
C GLY A 176 7.03 -8.91 6.50
N CYS A 177 8.21 -9.11 7.10
CA CYS A 177 8.55 -8.56 8.42
C CYS A 177 8.71 -7.03 8.40
N LEU A 178 9.20 -6.47 7.29
CA LEU A 178 9.50 -5.05 7.15
C LEU A 178 8.41 -4.26 6.41
N ALA A 179 7.49 -4.96 5.74
CA ALA A 179 6.43 -4.35 4.96
C ALA A 179 5.24 -3.93 5.85
N ASP A 180 4.83 -2.66 5.72
CA ASP A 180 3.56 -2.14 6.23
C ASP A 180 2.38 -2.42 5.27
N TYR A 181 2.60 -3.21 4.22
CA TYR A 181 1.60 -3.48 3.18
C TYR A 181 1.20 -4.97 3.12
N TYR A 182 0.00 -5.21 2.60
CA TYR A 182 -0.50 -6.54 2.28
C TYR A 182 -0.24 -6.87 0.80
N ALA A 183 0.10 -8.12 0.51
CA ALA A 183 0.53 -8.56 -0.82
C ALA A 183 -0.37 -9.65 -1.41
N ARG A 184 -1.24 -10.27 -0.61
CA ARG A 184 -2.11 -11.35 -1.07
C ARG A 184 -3.51 -11.18 -0.52
N ILE A 185 -4.51 -11.59 -1.31
CA ILE A 185 -5.84 -11.88 -0.79
C ILE A 185 -6.18 -13.35 -1.02
N VAL A 186 -6.69 -13.96 0.04
CA VAL A 186 -6.93 -15.39 0.13
C VAL A 186 -8.37 -15.63 0.53
N ARG A 187 -9.01 -16.56 -0.16
CA ARG A 187 -10.32 -17.10 0.17
C ARG A 187 -10.17 -18.46 0.84
N LEU A 188 -10.75 -18.59 2.02
CA LEU A 188 -10.79 -19.83 2.80
C LEU A 188 -12.21 -20.38 2.76
N GLY A 189 -12.36 -21.61 2.25
CA GLY A 189 -13.62 -22.31 2.19
C GLY A 189 -14.01 -22.99 3.52
N PRO A 190 -15.28 -23.40 3.66
CA PRO A 190 -15.79 -24.06 4.86
C PRO A 190 -15.11 -25.41 5.14
N GLU A 191 -14.61 -26.08 4.10
CA GLU A 191 -13.92 -27.38 4.19
C GLU A 191 -12.40 -27.23 4.36
N GLY A 192 -11.92 -26.01 4.65
CA GLY A 192 -10.49 -25.74 4.80
C GLY A 192 -9.73 -25.54 3.49
N THR A 193 -10.43 -25.44 2.35
CA THR A 193 -9.82 -25.07 1.08
C THR A 193 -9.22 -23.67 1.15
N ARG A 194 -8.05 -23.49 0.54
CA ARG A 194 -7.34 -22.20 0.48
C ARG A 194 -7.08 -21.84 -0.97
N GLU A 195 -7.55 -20.68 -1.38
CA GLU A 195 -7.42 -20.17 -2.74
C GLU A 195 -6.86 -18.75 -2.71
N VAL A 196 -5.88 -18.50 -3.56
CA VAL A 196 -5.25 -17.19 -3.69
C VAL A 196 -5.89 -16.49 -4.89
N ILE A 197 -6.56 -15.36 -4.64
CA ILE A 197 -7.26 -14.59 -5.68
C ILE A 197 -6.35 -13.50 -6.27
N TYR A 198 -5.47 -12.95 -5.44
CA TYR A 198 -4.50 -11.93 -5.82
C TYR A 198 -3.18 -12.20 -5.09
N ASP A 199 -2.05 -12.14 -5.81
CA ASP A 199 -0.71 -12.31 -5.25
C ASP A 199 0.31 -11.45 -5.98
N VAL A 200 0.92 -10.53 -5.24
CA VAL A 200 2.08 -9.74 -5.71
C VAL A 200 3.32 -9.97 -4.85
N GLY A 201 3.24 -10.90 -3.88
CA GLY A 201 4.26 -11.13 -2.86
C GLY A 201 5.62 -11.46 -3.46
N GLN A 202 5.67 -12.28 -4.51
CA GLN A 202 6.94 -12.70 -5.12
C GLN A 202 7.75 -11.53 -5.71
N ALA A 203 7.07 -10.57 -6.35
CA ALA A 203 7.72 -9.39 -6.92
C ALA A 203 8.35 -8.51 -5.82
N PHE A 204 7.64 -8.33 -4.70
CA PHE A 204 8.13 -7.60 -3.54
C PHE A 204 9.24 -8.34 -2.79
N GLU A 205 9.09 -9.65 -2.59
CA GLU A 205 10.10 -10.51 -1.96
C GLU A 205 11.43 -10.46 -2.73
N THR A 206 11.37 -10.54 -4.07
CA THR A 206 12.57 -10.47 -4.92
C THR A 206 13.28 -9.13 -4.75
N ARG A 207 12.55 -8.01 -4.87
CA ARG A 207 13.12 -6.66 -4.71
C ARG A 207 13.73 -6.45 -3.32
N ALA A 208 13.01 -6.84 -2.26
CA ALA A 208 13.46 -6.69 -0.88
C ALA A 208 14.69 -7.56 -0.57
N ASN A 209 14.69 -8.82 -1.01
CA ASN A 209 15.81 -9.72 -0.82
C ASN A 209 17.06 -9.23 -1.57
N THR A 210 16.92 -8.74 -2.80
CA THR A 210 18.05 -8.14 -3.54
C THR A 210 18.64 -6.95 -2.79
N MET A 211 17.81 -6.03 -2.30
CA MET A 211 18.29 -4.88 -1.51
C MET A 211 18.97 -5.32 -0.21
N PHE A 212 18.41 -6.32 0.49
CA PHE A 212 19.00 -6.85 1.72
C PHE A 212 20.37 -7.49 1.48
N VAL A 213 20.52 -8.28 0.41
CA VAL A 213 21.82 -8.88 0.04
C VAL A 213 22.84 -7.79 -0.32
N ILE A 214 22.45 -6.77 -1.09
CA ILE A 214 23.32 -5.63 -1.41
C ILE A 214 23.78 -4.92 -0.13
N ALA A 215 22.88 -4.67 0.82
CA ALA A 215 23.21 -4.06 2.10
C ALA A 215 24.20 -4.92 2.92
N MET A 216 23.97 -6.23 2.99
CA MET A 216 24.87 -7.16 3.68
C MET A 216 26.26 -7.23 3.05
N CYS A 217 26.33 -7.27 1.71
CA CYS A 217 27.61 -7.19 0.98
C CYS A 217 28.34 -5.87 1.24
N GLY A 218 27.61 -4.74 1.28
CA GLY A 218 28.17 -3.43 1.62
C GLY A 218 28.75 -3.37 3.03
N ILE A 219 28.04 -3.92 4.02
CA ILE A 219 28.53 -4.01 5.41
C ILE A 219 29.77 -4.89 5.48
N GLY A 220 29.74 -6.07 4.86
CA GLY A 220 30.87 -7.00 4.82
C GLY A 220 32.13 -6.39 4.18
N GLY A 221 31.96 -5.73 3.03
CA GLY A 221 33.05 -5.00 2.35
C GLY A 221 33.60 -3.86 3.20
N GLY A 222 32.73 -3.10 3.87
CA GLY A 222 33.12 -2.03 4.79
C GLY A 222 33.97 -2.53 5.97
N ILE A 223 33.60 -3.68 6.55
CA ILE A 223 34.37 -4.33 7.63
C ILE A 223 35.73 -4.80 7.11
N ALA A 224 35.78 -5.48 5.96
CA ALA A 224 37.02 -5.97 5.37
C ALA A 224 38.01 -4.82 5.07
N CYS A 225 37.53 -3.72 4.48
CA CYS A 225 38.32 -2.51 4.26
C CYS A 225 38.85 -1.89 5.56
N ALA A 226 38.03 -1.86 6.61
CA ALA A 226 38.45 -1.34 7.92
C ALA A 226 39.54 -2.20 8.56
N VAL A 227 39.43 -3.54 8.46
CA VAL A 227 40.44 -4.49 8.94
C VAL A 227 41.72 -4.35 8.15
N SER A 228 41.66 -4.32 6.81
CA SER A 228 42.84 -4.13 5.95
C SER A 228 43.56 -2.81 6.26
N SER A 229 42.81 -1.71 6.40
CA SER A 229 43.37 -0.40 6.76
C SER A 229 44.03 -0.41 8.15
N ALA A 230 43.46 -1.13 9.12
CA ALA A 230 44.04 -1.27 10.45
C ALA A 230 45.33 -2.11 10.43
N ILE A 231 45.37 -3.18 9.63
CA ILE A 231 46.57 -4.01 9.41
C ILE A 231 47.67 -3.19 8.74
N ASP A 232 47.36 -2.44 7.68
CA ASP A 232 48.33 -1.59 6.97
C ASP A 232 48.88 -0.47 7.84
N LYS A 233 48.04 0.16 8.67
CA LYS A 233 48.51 1.14 9.65
C LYS A 233 49.48 0.49 10.63
N ARG A 234 49.14 -0.67 11.20
CA ARG A 234 50.04 -1.40 12.12
C ARG A 234 51.36 -1.81 11.47
N ARG A 235 51.35 -2.16 10.17
CA ARG A 235 52.59 -2.45 9.41
C ARG A 235 53.44 -1.19 9.26
N ARG A 236 52.84 -0.06 8.85
CA ARG A 236 53.58 1.22 8.70
C ARG A 236 54.21 1.71 10.01
N TYR A 237 53.49 1.64 11.13
CA TYR A 237 54.07 2.06 12.44
C TYR A 237 55.21 1.15 12.92
N ARG A 238 55.28 -0.11 12.48
CA ARG A 238 56.39 -1.01 12.82
C ARG A 238 57.68 -0.67 12.10
N VAL A 239 57.60 -0.10 10.89
CA VAL A 239 58.77 0.31 10.08
C VAL A 239 59.43 1.59 10.62
N TYR A 240 58.76 2.36 11.47
CA TYR A 240 59.32 3.56 12.11
C TYR A 240 59.71 3.34 13.58
N ALA A 241 59.64 2.09 14.07
CA ALA A 241 59.97 1.73 15.45
C ALA A 241 61.30 0.97 15.57
N ASP A 242 61.96 0.69 14.44
CA ASP A 242 63.33 0.20 14.31
C ASP A 242 64.22 1.34 13.81
#